data_AF-M0NGT8-F1
#
_entry.id   AF-M0NGT8-F1
#
_cell.length_a   1.000
_cell.length_b   1.000
_cell.length_c   1.000
_cell.angle_alpha   90.00
_cell.angle_beta   90.00
_cell.angle_gamma   90.00
#
_symmetry.space_group_name_H-M   'P 1'
#
loop_
_entity.id
_entity.type
_entity.pdbx_description
1 polymer ?
#
loop_
_entity_poly.entity_id
_entity_poly.type
_entity_poly.pdbx_seq_one_letter_code
_entity_poly.pdbx_strand_id
1 'polypeptide(L)'
;MSDAPERARSPSDDLSEDPFGDEDVLPFEKQRRVHEYLSQETRHHIVQSILGHPEHLLSLDEFAYLVPKNRSSINDQLQDMRRKGIVEKYVHEPNRSTRGIPAGFWGLTDYGVTLLYEYKYLRGVPVLRALQDHLHLNEQMQRHRSAARPPLPDEVADALAFPEPDEADFEEFDVSLEKLASQRLFDAPPAEPPSDSGDDDRPIDELFE
;
A
#
# COMPACT_ATOMS: atom_id res chain seq x y z
N MET A 1 -51.37 -0.91 6.87
CA MET A 1 -50.28 -1.91 7.01
C MET A 1 -49.13 -1.37 6.19
N SER A 2 -48.21 -0.67 6.86
CA SER A 2 -47.05 -0.04 6.21
C SER A 2 -45.94 -1.08 6.13
N ASP A 3 -45.55 -1.38 4.90
CA ASP A 3 -44.38 -2.19 4.59
C ASP A 3 -43.13 -1.35 4.88
N ALA A 4 -42.28 -1.82 5.79
CA ALA A 4 -41.03 -1.15 6.14
C ALA A 4 -39.97 -1.54 5.11
N PRO A 5 -39.10 -0.61 4.66
CA PRO A 5 -38.07 -0.96 3.69
C PRO A 5 -37.07 -1.92 4.32
N GLU A 6 -36.90 -3.06 3.66
CA GLU A 6 -35.86 -4.06 3.92
C GLU A 6 -34.51 -3.35 3.96
N ARG A 7 -33.95 -3.17 5.16
CA ARG A 7 -32.61 -2.61 5.35
C ARG A 7 -31.64 -3.52 4.59
N ALA A 8 -30.95 -2.96 3.60
CA ALA A 8 -29.82 -3.61 2.96
C ALA A 8 -28.84 -4.05 4.05
N ARG A 9 -28.61 -5.36 4.14
CA ARG A 9 -27.65 -5.95 5.08
C ARG A 9 -26.26 -5.41 4.75
N SER A 10 -25.58 -4.85 5.75
CA SER A 10 -24.17 -4.49 5.64
C SER A 10 -23.34 -5.77 5.48
N PRO A 11 -22.31 -5.80 4.61
CA PRO A 11 -21.45 -6.98 4.43
C PRO A 11 -20.69 -7.42 5.69
N SER A 12 -20.69 -6.60 6.74
CA SER A 12 -20.01 -6.83 8.00
C SER A 12 -20.70 -7.87 8.91
N ASP A 13 -21.98 -8.20 8.68
CA ASP A 13 -22.71 -9.16 9.54
C ASP A 13 -22.45 -10.64 9.19
N ASP A 14 -21.74 -10.96 8.09
CA ASP A 14 -21.49 -12.33 7.62
C ASP A 14 -20.08 -12.85 7.96
N LEU A 15 -19.30 -12.09 8.74
CA LEU A 15 -17.95 -12.46 9.18
C LEU A 15 -17.95 -13.01 10.62
N SER A 16 -18.89 -13.90 10.95
CA SER A 16 -18.88 -14.59 12.26
C SER A 16 -17.78 -15.66 12.38
N GLU A 17 -17.11 -16.00 11.27
CA GLU A 17 -15.99 -16.95 11.23
C GLU A 17 -14.71 -16.21 10.83
N ASP A 18 -13.71 -16.22 11.71
CA ASP A 18 -12.40 -15.67 11.40
C ASP A 18 -11.75 -16.55 10.31
N PRO A 19 -11.35 -15.98 9.15
CA PRO A 19 -10.86 -16.74 8.00
C PRO A 19 -9.51 -17.45 8.23
N PHE A 20 -8.90 -17.28 9.40
CA PHE A 20 -7.69 -17.98 9.83
C PHE A 20 -7.92 -18.93 11.02
N GLY A 21 -9.10 -18.92 11.64
CA GLY A 21 -9.50 -19.94 12.62
C GLY A 21 -10.52 -19.45 13.63
N ASP A 22 -11.49 -20.32 13.94
CA ASP A 22 -12.53 -20.09 14.94
C ASP A 22 -12.00 -20.13 16.39
N GLU A 23 -12.87 -19.87 17.36
CA GLU A 23 -12.52 -19.85 18.81
C GLU A 23 -11.83 -21.14 19.30
N ASP A 24 -12.05 -22.27 18.62
CA ASP A 24 -11.48 -23.58 18.97
C ASP A 24 -10.06 -23.82 18.41
N VAL A 25 -9.54 -22.93 17.53
CA VAL A 25 -8.20 -23.07 16.95
C VAL A 25 -7.14 -22.57 17.93
N LEU A 26 -6.11 -23.39 18.15
CA LEU A 26 -5.00 -23.01 19.04
C LEU A 26 -4.30 -21.75 18.51
N PRO A 27 -3.93 -20.77 19.38
CA PRO A 27 -3.37 -19.49 18.92
C PRO A 27 -2.16 -19.61 17.98
N PHE A 28 -1.30 -20.61 18.19
CA PHE A 28 -0.13 -20.82 17.32
C PHE A 28 -0.52 -21.31 15.92
N GLU A 29 -1.63 -22.03 15.76
CA GLU A 29 -2.11 -22.48 14.46
C GLU A 29 -2.68 -21.32 13.66
N LYS A 30 -3.44 -20.44 14.33
CA LYS A 30 -3.91 -19.18 13.74
C LYS A 30 -2.73 -18.34 13.27
N GLN A 31 -1.75 -18.11 14.15
CA GLN A 31 -0.52 -17.38 13.81
C GLN A 31 0.20 -18.00 12.60
N ARG A 32 0.35 -19.32 12.58
CA ARG A 32 0.98 -20.04 11.47
C ARG A 32 0.23 -19.82 10.16
N ARG A 33 -1.11 -19.95 10.17
CA ARG A 33 -1.94 -19.77 8.97
C ARG A 33 -1.87 -18.33 8.44
N VAL A 34 -1.92 -17.34 9.33
CA VAL A 34 -1.77 -15.93 8.95
C VAL A 34 -0.40 -15.68 8.33
N HIS A 35 0.67 -16.16 8.98
CA HIS A 35 2.02 -16.01 8.47
C HIS A 35 2.19 -16.70 7.10
N GLU A 36 1.79 -17.97 6.97
CA GLU A 36 1.82 -18.69 5.69
C GLU A 36 1.05 -17.93 4.60
N TYR A 37 -0.13 -17.40 4.93
CA TYR A 37 -0.97 -16.67 3.98
C TYR A 37 -0.34 -15.34 3.52
N LEU A 38 0.19 -14.54 4.46
CA LEU A 38 0.76 -13.21 4.16
C LEU A 38 2.20 -13.27 3.64
N SER A 39 2.93 -14.36 3.90
CA SER A 39 4.29 -14.59 3.38
C SER A 39 4.35 -14.91 1.89
N GLN A 40 3.20 -15.16 1.24
CA GLN A 40 3.17 -15.39 -0.20
C GLN A 40 3.61 -14.10 -0.92
N GLU A 41 4.64 -14.23 -1.77
CA GLU A 41 5.34 -13.12 -2.43
C GLU A 41 4.40 -11.99 -2.89
N THR A 42 3.39 -12.28 -3.72
CA THR A 42 2.49 -11.26 -4.26
C THR A 42 1.66 -10.55 -3.19
N ARG A 43 1.18 -11.27 -2.17
CA ARG A 43 0.40 -10.66 -1.08
C ARG A 43 1.28 -9.80 -0.18
N HIS A 44 2.50 -10.26 0.05
CA HIS A 44 3.49 -9.49 0.78
C HIS A 44 3.73 -8.13 0.10
N HIS A 45 3.96 -8.13 -1.22
CA HIS A 45 4.11 -6.90 -2.00
C HIS A 45 2.85 -6.03 -1.97
N ILE A 46 1.64 -6.62 -2.06
CA ILE A 46 0.37 -5.88 -1.96
C ILE A 46 0.27 -5.17 -0.60
N VAL A 47 0.52 -5.89 0.51
CA VAL A 47 0.48 -5.32 1.86
C VAL A 47 1.51 -4.20 1.99
N GLN A 48 2.75 -4.43 1.58
CA GLN A 48 3.80 -3.40 1.62
C GLN A 48 3.47 -2.18 0.76
N SER A 49 2.84 -2.41 -0.41
CA SER A 49 2.40 -1.34 -1.29
C SER A 49 1.35 -0.47 -0.61
N ILE A 50 0.35 -1.08 0.04
CA ILE A 50 -0.69 -0.38 0.81
C ILE A 50 -0.10 0.39 1.99
N LEU A 51 0.75 -0.26 2.77
CA LEU A 51 1.36 0.33 3.96
C LEU A 51 2.31 1.50 3.63
N GLY A 52 3.00 1.45 2.49
CA GLY A 52 3.88 2.55 2.06
C GLY A 52 3.17 3.72 1.37
N HIS A 53 1.93 3.55 0.91
CA HIS A 53 1.24 4.63 0.22
C HIS A 53 0.76 5.69 1.22
N PRO A 54 0.90 7.02 0.95
CA PRO A 54 0.56 8.08 1.89
C PRO A 54 -0.92 8.03 2.32
N GLU A 55 -1.82 7.76 1.38
CA GLU A 55 -3.26 7.62 1.63
C GLU A 55 -3.71 6.18 1.94
N HIS A 56 -2.76 5.23 2.04
CA HIS A 56 -3.03 3.79 2.26
C HIS A 56 -4.06 3.14 1.31
N LEU A 57 -4.24 3.73 0.13
CA LEU A 57 -5.20 3.34 -0.88
C LEU A 57 -4.50 3.34 -2.23
N LEU A 58 -4.55 2.24 -2.98
CA LEU A 58 -3.93 2.13 -4.30
C LEU A 58 -4.90 1.65 -5.36
N SER A 59 -4.82 2.24 -6.55
CA SER A 59 -5.48 1.75 -7.74
C SER A 59 -4.80 0.48 -8.26
N LEU A 60 -5.52 -0.29 -9.09
CA LEU A 60 -4.96 -1.50 -9.70
C LEU A 60 -3.76 -1.20 -10.62
N ASP A 61 -3.71 -0.01 -11.23
CA ASP A 61 -2.59 0.39 -12.08
C ASP A 61 -1.35 0.73 -11.23
N GLU A 62 -1.52 1.33 -10.05
CA GLU A 62 -0.42 1.55 -9.10
C GLU A 62 0.17 0.23 -8.59
N PHE A 63 -0.66 -0.77 -8.25
CA PHE A 63 -0.14 -2.09 -7.92
C PHE A 63 0.60 -2.75 -9.08
N ALA A 64 0.08 -2.63 -10.31
CA ALA A 64 0.74 -3.19 -11.49
C ALA A 64 2.10 -2.54 -11.78
N TYR A 65 2.36 -1.35 -11.22
CA TYR A 65 3.65 -0.68 -11.29
C TYR A 65 4.60 -1.10 -10.17
N LEU A 66 4.08 -1.40 -8.97
CA LEU A 66 4.88 -1.71 -7.79
C LEU A 66 5.16 -3.20 -7.59
N VAL A 67 4.23 -4.06 -8.01
CA VAL A 67 4.27 -5.49 -7.72
C VAL A 67 4.81 -6.26 -8.94
N PRO A 68 5.81 -7.14 -8.79
CA PRO A 68 6.43 -7.87 -9.91
C PRO A 68 5.54 -9.04 -10.40
N LYS A 69 4.28 -8.76 -10.74
CA LYS A 69 3.28 -9.69 -11.27
C LYS A 69 2.37 -8.96 -12.26
N ASN A 70 1.73 -9.73 -13.13
CA ASN A 70 0.75 -9.16 -14.05
C ASN A 70 -0.54 -8.72 -13.33
N ARG A 71 -1.26 -7.78 -13.96
CA ARG A 71 -2.50 -7.19 -13.45
C ARG A 71 -3.58 -8.20 -13.08
N SER A 72 -3.74 -9.28 -13.84
CA SER A 72 -4.74 -10.31 -13.55
C SER A 72 -4.40 -11.02 -12.24
N SER A 73 -3.15 -11.47 -12.10
CA SER A 73 -2.70 -12.16 -10.90
C SER A 73 -2.77 -11.26 -9.66
N ILE A 74 -2.45 -9.98 -9.79
CA ILE A 74 -2.63 -9.01 -8.69
C ILE A 74 -4.11 -8.90 -8.30
N ASN A 75 -5.00 -8.73 -9.27
CA ASN A 75 -6.44 -8.64 -9.00
C ASN A 75 -6.96 -9.92 -8.34
N ASP A 76 -6.52 -11.10 -8.78
CA ASP A 76 -6.92 -12.38 -8.17
C ASP A 76 -6.53 -12.45 -6.69
N GLN A 77 -5.33 -11.98 -6.33
CA GLN A 77 -4.90 -11.90 -4.94
C GLN A 77 -5.71 -10.87 -4.13
N LEU A 78 -5.99 -9.69 -4.69
CA LEU A 78 -6.84 -8.69 -4.04
C LEU A 78 -8.25 -9.21 -3.77
N GLN A 79 -8.85 -9.94 -4.73
CA GLN A 79 -10.16 -10.57 -4.51
C GLN A 79 -10.09 -11.66 -3.43
N ASP A 80 -9.00 -12.43 -3.35
CA ASP A 80 -8.81 -13.42 -2.30
C ASP A 80 -8.67 -12.79 -0.91
N MET A 81 -7.83 -11.77 -0.79
CA MET A 81 -7.65 -11.02 0.46
C MET A 81 -8.95 -10.34 0.88
N ARG A 82 -9.76 -9.86 -0.09
CA ARG A 82 -11.09 -9.31 0.16
C ARG A 82 -12.08 -10.34 0.67
N ARG A 83 -12.08 -11.56 0.12
CA ARG A 83 -12.93 -12.66 0.64
C ARG A 83 -12.58 -13.02 2.09
N LYS A 84 -11.33 -12.79 2.50
CA LYS A 84 -10.88 -12.92 3.90
C LYS A 84 -11.04 -11.63 4.71
N GLY A 85 -11.72 -10.63 4.17
CA GLY A 85 -11.97 -9.37 4.85
C GLY A 85 -10.71 -8.55 5.16
N ILE A 86 -9.53 -8.84 4.58
CA ILE A 86 -8.29 -8.11 4.89
C ILE A 86 -8.22 -6.76 4.16
N VAL A 87 -8.72 -6.74 2.92
CA VAL A 87 -8.76 -5.54 2.08
C VAL A 87 -10.15 -5.33 1.51
N GLU A 88 -10.49 -4.10 1.15
CA GLU A 88 -11.73 -3.78 0.45
C GLU A 88 -11.46 -2.79 -0.68
N LYS A 89 -12.36 -2.77 -1.66
CA LYS A 89 -12.34 -1.81 -2.75
C LYS A 89 -13.15 -0.57 -2.38
N TYR A 90 -12.45 0.54 -2.19
CA TYR A 90 -13.01 1.86 -1.97
C TYR A 90 -13.20 2.59 -3.30
N VAL A 91 -14.35 3.23 -3.48
CA VAL A 91 -14.67 3.93 -4.72
C VAL A 91 -14.81 5.42 -4.48
N HIS A 92 -14.05 6.22 -5.22
CA HIS A 92 -14.27 7.65 -5.34
C HIS A 92 -15.22 7.91 -6.51
N GLU A 93 -16.52 8.05 -6.23
CA GLU A 93 -17.56 8.25 -7.24
C GLU A 93 -17.28 9.43 -8.20
N PRO A 94 -16.79 10.60 -7.74
CA PRO A 94 -16.47 11.71 -8.64
C PRO A 94 -15.42 11.40 -9.72
N ASN A 95 -14.52 10.44 -9.47
CA ASN A 95 -13.50 10.07 -10.45
C ASN A 95 -14.06 9.24 -11.61
N ARG A 96 -15.24 8.60 -11.47
CA ARG A 96 -15.79 7.71 -12.51
C ARG A 96 -16.04 8.42 -13.84
N SER A 97 -16.37 9.71 -13.79
CA SER A 97 -16.58 10.55 -14.98
C SER A 97 -15.30 11.16 -15.53
N THR A 98 -14.16 11.01 -14.85
CA THR A 98 -12.91 11.66 -15.21
C THR A 98 -11.98 10.68 -15.91
N ARG A 99 -11.72 10.92 -17.21
CA ARG A 99 -10.87 10.04 -18.02
C ARG A 99 -9.42 10.07 -17.52
N GLY A 100 -8.81 8.88 -17.41
CA GLY A 100 -7.40 8.76 -17.03
C GLY A 100 -7.13 8.97 -15.54
N ILE A 101 -8.19 8.97 -14.71
CA ILE A 101 -8.11 9.03 -13.26
C ILE A 101 -8.76 7.75 -12.69
N PRO A 102 -8.10 7.03 -11.76
CA PRO A 102 -8.68 5.86 -11.14
C PRO A 102 -9.86 6.24 -10.23
N ALA A 103 -10.95 5.49 -10.33
CA ALA A 103 -12.09 5.64 -9.42
C ALA A 103 -12.15 4.56 -8.33
N GLY A 104 -11.45 3.43 -8.54
CA GLY A 104 -11.44 2.32 -7.60
C GLY A 104 -10.05 2.13 -7.00
N PHE A 105 -10.00 2.09 -5.68
CA PHE A 105 -8.81 1.95 -4.88
C PHE A 105 -8.97 0.79 -3.91
N TRP A 106 -7.86 0.16 -3.52
CA TRP A 106 -7.84 -0.90 -2.54
C TRP A 106 -7.05 -0.45 -1.33
N GLY A 107 -7.58 -0.74 -0.15
CA GLY A 107 -6.95 -0.48 1.14
C GLY A 107 -7.35 -1.53 2.15
N LEU A 108 -6.82 -1.40 3.35
CA LEU A 108 -7.15 -2.29 4.46
C LEU A 108 -8.57 -2.03 4.97
N THR A 109 -9.17 -3.07 5.53
CA THR A 109 -10.35 -2.97 6.38
C THR A 109 -9.92 -2.84 7.85
N ASP A 110 -10.87 -2.63 8.76
CA ASP A 110 -10.61 -2.70 10.20
C ASP A 110 -10.02 -4.06 10.62
N TYR A 111 -10.63 -5.16 10.17
CA TYR A 111 -10.10 -6.51 10.39
C TYR A 111 -8.67 -6.66 9.86
N GLY A 112 -8.40 -6.18 8.64
CA GLY A 112 -7.08 -6.25 8.02
C GLY A 112 -6.02 -5.48 8.81
N VAL A 113 -6.34 -4.27 9.27
CA VAL A 113 -5.44 -3.48 10.12
C VAL A 113 -5.18 -4.17 11.45
N THR A 114 -6.22 -4.67 12.12
CA THR A 114 -6.10 -5.41 13.39
C THR A 114 -5.19 -6.63 13.23
N LEU A 115 -5.39 -7.41 12.17
CA LEU A 115 -4.55 -8.55 11.82
C LEU A 115 -3.08 -8.11 11.64
N LEU A 116 -2.82 -7.10 10.81
CA LEU A 116 -1.45 -6.63 10.56
C LEU A 116 -0.78 -6.04 11.82
N TYR A 117 -1.54 -5.43 12.73
CA TYR A 117 -1.04 -4.96 14.02
C TYR A 117 -0.65 -6.12 14.95
N GLU A 118 -1.53 -7.12 15.07
CA GLU A 118 -1.31 -8.32 15.89
C GLU A 118 0.00 -9.02 15.49
N TYR A 119 0.19 -9.20 14.18
CA TYR A 119 1.34 -9.89 13.59
C TYR A 119 2.52 -8.97 13.22
N LYS A 120 2.54 -7.72 13.72
CA LYS A 120 3.67 -6.78 13.67
C LYS A 120 4.09 -6.30 12.27
N TYR A 121 3.21 -6.37 11.28
CA TYR A 121 3.46 -5.82 9.95
C TYR A 121 3.45 -4.28 9.94
N LEU A 122 2.70 -3.64 10.84
CA LEU A 122 2.60 -2.17 10.87
C LEU A 122 3.88 -1.46 11.34
N ARG A 123 4.83 -2.17 11.96
CA ARG A 123 6.10 -1.59 12.43
C ARG A 123 6.95 -1.01 11.29
N GLY A 124 6.78 -1.52 10.07
CA GLY A 124 7.55 -1.09 8.91
C GLY A 124 6.97 0.08 8.15
N VAL A 125 5.81 0.63 8.55
CA VAL A 125 5.12 1.69 7.78
C VAL A 125 6.02 2.91 7.52
N PRO A 126 6.73 3.48 8.52
CA PRO A 126 7.62 4.63 8.28
C PRO A 126 8.66 4.35 7.18
N VAL A 127 9.29 3.18 7.23
CA VAL A 127 10.31 2.76 6.24
C VAL A 127 9.69 2.53 4.87
N LEU A 128 8.54 1.87 4.79
CA LEU A 128 7.84 1.62 3.53
C LEU A 128 7.37 2.91 2.85
N ARG A 129 6.95 3.91 3.64
CA ARG A 129 6.54 5.22 3.14
C ARG A 129 7.72 5.95 2.52
N ALA A 130 8.81 6.11 3.27
CA ALA A 130 10.02 6.74 2.75
C ALA A 130 10.57 6.00 1.52
N LEU A 131 10.47 4.68 1.47
CA LEU A 131 10.86 3.92 0.31
C LEU A 131 10.04 4.27 -0.94
N GLN A 132 8.70 4.35 -0.82
CA GLN A 132 7.83 4.71 -1.92
C GLN A 132 7.95 6.16 -2.36
N ASP A 133 8.32 7.07 -1.45
CA ASP A 133 8.58 8.47 -1.78
C ASP A 133 9.82 8.63 -2.67
N HIS A 134 10.79 7.71 -2.55
CA HIS A 134 12.00 7.66 -3.38
C HIS A 134 11.87 6.79 -4.64
N LEU A 135 10.66 6.33 -5.00
CA LEU A 135 10.45 5.65 -6.28
C LEU A 135 10.31 6.67 -7.41
N HIS A 136 10.98 6.39 -8.53
CA HIS A 136 10.71 7.13 -9.75
C HIS A 136 9.31 6.77 -10.24
N LEU A 137 8.44 7.77 -10.38
CA LEU A 137 7.10 7.60 -10.93
C LEU A 137 7.03 8.23 -12.32
N ASN A 138 6.58 7.46 -13.30
CA ASN A 138 6.23 8.04 -14.60
C ASN A 138 5.01 8.97 -14.49
N GLU A 139 4.78 9.81 -15.51
CA GLU A 139 3.68 10.80 -15.50
C GLU A 139 2.30 10.20 -15.22
N GLN A 140 2.04 8.99 -15.74
CA GLN A 140 0.77 8.32 -15.51
C GLN A 140 0.61 7.91 -14.04
N MET A 141 1.66 7.33 -13.45
CA MET A 141 1.66 6.92 -12.04
C MET A 141 1.60 8.12 -11.10
N GLN A 142 2.31 9.21 -11.40
CA GLN A 142 2.20 10.45 -10.63
C GLN A 142 0.76 10.99 -10.65
N ARG A 143 0.10 10.96 -11.80
CA ARG A 143 -1.30 11.39 -11.96
C ARG A 143 -2.28 10.47 -11.22
N HIS A 144 -2.01 9.18 -11.17
CA HIS A 144 -2.82 8.23 -10.39
C HIS A 144 -2.59 8.43 -8.89
N ARG A 145 -1.33 8.55 -8.44
CA ARG A 145 -0.95 8.76 -7.04
C ARG A 145 -1.62 10.00 -6.45
N SER A 146 -1.60 11.09 -7.18
CA SER A 146 -2.22 12.39 -6.81
C SER A 146 -3.74 12.47 -7.04
N ALA A 147 -4.39 11.43 -7.56
CA ALA A 147 -5.83 11.44 -7.74
C ALA A 147 -6.56 11.54 -6.39
N ALA A 148 -7.69 12.25 -6.37
CA ALA A 148 -8.56 12.30 -5.19
C ALA A 148 -9.07 10.89 -4.83
N ARG A 149 -9.03 10.56 -3.54
CA ARG A 149 -9.40 9.26 -2.99
C ARG A 149 -10.56 9.41 -2.00
N PRO A 150 -11.38 8.36 -1.82
CA PRO A 150 -12.39 8.39 -0.77
C PRO A 150 -11.69 8.32 0.60
N PRO A 151 -12.28 8.87 1.66
CA PRO A 151 -11.72 8.72 3.00
C PRO A 151 -11.77 7.25 3.44
N LEU A 152 -10.77 6.83 4.21
CA LEU A 152 -10.81 5.59 4.96
C LEU A 152 -11.77 5.71 6.15
N PRO A 153 -12.33 4.60 6.66
CA PRO A 153 -13.04 4.60 7.93
C PRO A 153 -12.12 5.10 9.05
N ASP A 154 -12.66 5.87 10.01
CA ASP A 154 -11.88 6.52 11.07
C ASP A 154 -10.99 5.53 11.84
N GLU A 155 -11.53 4.35 12.21
CA GLU A 155 -10.78 3.30 12.91
C GLU A 155 -9.55 2.80 12.12
N VAL A 156 -9.67 2.70 10.80
CA VAL A 156 -8.60 2.29 9.89
C VAL A 156 -7.57 3.41 9.76
N ALA A 157 -8.03 4.66 9.60
CA ALA A 157 -7.18 5.82 9.46
C ALA A 157 -6.34 6.07 10.73
N ASP A 158 -6.97 6.00 11.91
CA ASP A 158 -6.31 6.20 13.21
C ASP A 158 -5.24 5.14 13.47
N ALA A 159 -5.52 3.87 13.14
CA ALA A 159 -4.56 2.79 13.32
C ALA A 159 -3.40 2.82 12.32
N LEU A 160 -3.56 3.54 11.21
CA LEU A 160 -2.51 3.78 10.20
C LEU A 160 -1.84 5.15 10.36
N ALA A 161 -2.24 5.93 11.36
CA ALA A 161 -1.60 7.19 11.71
C ALA A 161 -0.24 6.93 12.37
N PHE A 162 0.81 6.86 11.56
CA PHE A 162 2.19 6.81 12.03
C PHE A 162 2.84 8.17 11.87
N PRO A 163 3.63 8.63 12.88
CA PRO A 163 4.46 9.81 12.71
C PRO A 163 5.35 9.61 11.49
N GLU A 164 5.47 10.64 10.66
CA GLU A 164 6.45 10.62 9.58
C GLU A 164 7.85 10.57 10.21
N PRO A 165 8.67 9.60 9.81
CA PRO A 165 10.05 9.53 10.28
C PRO A 165 10.80 10.75 9.72
N ASP A 166 11.61 11.40 10.56
CA ASP A 166 12.49 12.46 10.08
C ASP A 166 13.79 11.88 9.49
N GLU A 167 14.60 12.71 8.82
CA GLU A 167 15.87 12.26 8.23
C GLU A 167 16.84 11.68 9.28
N ALA A 168 16.75 12.12 10.53
CA ALA A 168 17.59 11.62 11.62
C ALA A 168 17.17 10.22 12.09
N ASP A 169 15.88 9.88 12.00
CA ASP A 169 15.39 8.53 12.27
C ASP A 169 16.00 7.52 11.28
N PHE A 170 16.29 7.90 10.03
CA PHE A 170 16.89 7.01 9.03
C PHE A 170 18.41 6.80 9.22
N GLU A 171 19.12 7.80 9.73
CA GLU A 171 20.54 7.71 10.07
C GLU A 171 20.81 6.65 11.15
N GLU A 172 19.86 6.41 12.07
CA GLU A 172 19.99 5.41 13.12
C GLU A 172 19.93 3.96 12.61
N PHE A 173 19.29 3.72 11.45
CA PHE A 173 19.09 2.36 10.93
C PHE A 173 20.28 1.83 10.09
N ASP A 174 21.29 2.64 9.75
CA ASP A 174 22.40 2.25 8.83
C ASP A 174 21.88 1.55 7.56
N VAL A 175 20.68 1.94 7.10
CA VAL A 175 20.06 1.41 5.90
C VAL A 175 19.88 2.52 4.89
N SER A 176 20.71 2.48 3.83
CA SER A 176 20.51 3.32 2.66
C SER A 176 19.15 2.98 2.01
N LEU A 177 18.23 3.95 2.01
CA LEU A 177 16.92 3.85 1.36
C LEU A 177 17.05 3.54 -0.13
N GLU A 178 18.04 4.12 -0.79
CA GLU A 178 18.39 3.81 -2.18
C GLU A 178 18.78 2.34 -2.36
N LYS A 179 19.52 1.77 -1.41
CA LYS A 179 19.90 0.36 -1.41
C LYS A 179 18.69 -0.56 -1.17
N LEU A 180 17.74 -0.18 -0.33
CA LEU A 180 16.49 -0.95 -0.14
C LEU A 180 15.58 -0.87 -1.37
N ALA A 181 15.48 0.30 -2.00
CA ALA A 181 14.70 0.49 -3.22
C ALA A 181 15.27 -0.36 -4.36
N SER A 182 16.59 -0.31 -4.53
CA SER A 182 17.32 -1.10 -5.52
C SER A 182 17.37 -2.61 -5.22
N GLN A 183 17.11 -3.02 -3.97
CA GLN A 183 16.95 -4.44 -3.59
C GLN A 183 15.65 -5.09 -4.08
N ARG A 184 14.87 -4.41 -4.93
CA ARG A 184 13.65 -4.91 -5.61
C ARG A 184 12.50 -5.20 -4.66
N LEU A 185 12.32 -4.40 -3.61
CA LEU A 185 11.07 -4.49 -2.83
C LEU A 185 9.85 -4.12 -3.68
N PHE A 186 10.04 -3.21 -4.63
CA PHE A 186 9.08 -2.85 -5.65
C PHE A 186 9.70 -3.04 -7.03
N ASP A 187 8.84 -3.25 -8.04
CA ASP A 187 9.26 -3.34 -9.45
C ASP A 187 9.52 -1.94 -10.06
N ALA A 188 9.05 -0.88 -9.38
CA ALA A 188 9.31 0.49 -9.75
C ALA A 188 10.80 0.84 -9.59
N PRO A 189 11.40 1.55 -10.58
CA PRO A 189 12.79 1.99 -10.47
C PRO A 189 12.97 3.02 -9.34
N PRO A 190 14.13 3.04 -8.67
CA PRO A 190 14.46 4.11 -7.72
C PRO A 190 14.57 5.46 -8.44
N ALA A 191 14.28 6.55 -7.73
CA ALA A 191 14.53 7.91 -8.20
C ALA A 191 16.01 8.12 -8.50
N GLU A 192 16.32 8.88 -9.55
CA GLU A 192 17.69 9.34 -9.78
C GLU A 192 18.06 10.33 -8.67
N PRO A 193 19.25 10.20 -8.06
CA PRO A 193 19.72 11.22 -7.13
C PRO A 193 19.76 12.58 -7.84
N PRO A 194 19.48 13.69 -7.14
CA PRO A 194 19.64 15.01 -7.73
C PRO A 194 21.07 15.09 -8.30
N SER A 195 21.20 15.50 -9.56
CA SER A 195 22.50 15.74 -10.14
C SER A 195 23.20 16.78 -9.26
N ASP A 196 24.26 16.38 -8.56
CA ASP A 196 25.19 17.32 -7.94
C ASP A 196 26.03 17.96 -9.06
N SER A 197 25.33 18.70 -9.94
CA SER A 197 25.90 19.65 -10.87
C SER A 197 25.82 21.03 -10.23
N GLY A 198 26.39 21.15 -9.04
CA GLY A 198 27.15 22.33 -8.74
C GLY A 198 28.31 22.38 -9.74
N ASP A 199 28.25 23.34 -10.66
CA ASP A 199 29.31 23.73 -11.61
C ASP A 199 29.16 23.22 -13.06
N ASP A 200 28.12 23.72 -13.74
CA ASP A 200 28.01 23.66 -15.22
C ASP A 200 28.05 25.07 -15.85
N ASP A 201 28.71 26.03 -15.18
CA ASP A 201 28.92 27.39 -15.67
C ASP A 201 30.42 27.72 -15.82
N ARG A 202 31.28 26.70 -15.92
CA ARG A 202 32.65 26.88 -16.42
C ARG A 202 32.60 26.84 -17.95
N PRO A 203 32.81 27.97 -18.66
CA PRO A 203 32.93 27.95 -20.10
C PRO A 203 34.08 27.02 -20.49
N ILE A 204 33.85 26.20 -21.52
CA ILE A 204 34.78 25.20 -22.09
C ILE A 204 36.17 25.77 -22.43
N ASP A 205 36.31 27.09 -22.48
CA ASP A 205 37.53 27.79 -22.88
C ASP A 205 38.69 27.74 -21.86
N GLU A 206 38.48 27.28 -20.61
CA GLU A 206 39.56 27.20 -19.59
C GLU A 206 40.18 25.80 -19.41
N LEU A 207 39.77 24.80 -20.20
CA LEU A 207 40.25 23.40 -20.04
C LEU A 207 41.56 23.08 -20.76
N PHE A 208 42.18 24.06 -21.43
CA PHE A 208 43.40 23.86 -22.24
C PHE A 208 44.47 24.96 -22.09
N GLU A 209 44.59 25.62 -20.94
CA GLU A 209 45.78 26.41 -20.58
C GLU A 209 46.60 25.81 -19.45
#